data_AF-A0A8J7XIE2-F1
#
_entry.id   AF-A0A8J7XIE2-F1
#
_cell.length_a   1.000
_cell.length_b   1.000
_cell.length_c   1.000
_cell.angle_alpha   90.00
_cell.angle_beta   90.00
_cell.angle_gamma   90.00
#
_symmetry.space_group_name_H-M   'P 1'
#
loop_
_entity.id
_entity.type
_entity.pdbx_description
1 polymer ?
#
loop_
_entity_poly.entity_id
_entity_poly.type
_entity_poly.pdbx_seq_one_letter_code
_entity_poly.pdbx_strand_id
1 'polypeptide(L)'
;MNINERVWAVLDGDMPDRLPQLTYSNFLPRGSFERRLRNMDLGLDLRCAVHKSESPNVKSETRTEGEIEVKDTITPVGTLRSRRRTNLTFQNPGGSWQVEHPVKTVEDLEVLNYIIEDASYQPEYDTYLRLESELEGDGVV
;
A
#
# COMPACT_ATOMS: atom_id res chain seq x y z
N MET A 1 -12.63 -7.41 25.48
CA MET A 1 -11.48 -7.33 24.55
C MET A 1 -11.35 -5.89 24.07
N ASN A 2 -10.13 -5.38 23.84
CA ASN A 2 -9.95 -4.13 23.10
C ASN A 2 -10.09 -4.39 21.58
N ILE A 3 -10.05 -3.32 20.76
CA ILE A 3 -10.29 -3.47 19.33
C ILE A 3 -9.20 -4.31 18.63
N ASN A 4 -7.94 -4.19 19.03
CA ASN A 4 -6.82 -5.00 18.53
C ASN A 4 -7.03 -6.50 18.81
N GLU A 5 -7.34 -6.86 20.05
CA GLU A 5 -7.61 -8.24 20.47
C GLU A 5 -8.77 -8.86 19.68
N ARG A 6 -9.82 -8.07 19.37
CA ARG A 6 -10.96 -8.54 18.56
C ARG A 6 -10.56 -8.81 17.11
N VAL A 7 -9.70 -7.97 16.54
CA VAL A 7 -9.22 -8.17 15.16
C VAL A 7 -8.40 -9.46 15.09
N TRP A 8 -7.47 -9.65 16.02
CA TRP A 8 -6.67 -10.88 16.06
C TRP A 8 -7.50 -12.12 16.30
N ALA A 9 -8.49 -12.08 17.20
CA ALA A 9 -9.42 -13.20 17.37
C ALA A 9 -10.12 -13.57 16.06
N VAL A 10 -10.59 -12.59 15.27
CA VAL A 10 -11.19 -12.87 13.95
C VAL A 10 -10.19 -13.49 12.98
N LEU A 11 -8.95 -12.97 12.93
CA LEU A 11 -7.90 -13.46 12.03
C LEU A 11 -7.45 -14.88 12.39
N ASP A 12 -7.45 -15.21 13.68
CA ASP A 12 -7.14 -16.55 14.19
C ASP A 12 -8.32 -17.54 14.02
N GLY A 13 -9.49 -17.07 13.56
CA GLY A 13 -10.69 -17.88 13.37
C GLY A 13 -11.54 -18.06 14.62
N ASP A 14 -11.24 -17.33 15.69
CA ASP A 14 -11.99 -17.28 16.94
C ASP A 14 -13.17 -16.31 16.88
N MET A 15 -14.05 -16.40 17.89
CA MET A 15 -15.21 -15.52 18.04
C MET A 15 -14.88 -14.37 19.01
N PRO A 16 -14.81 -13.11 18.56
CA PRO A 16 -14.64 -11.97 19.44
C PRO A 16 -15.92 -11.70 20.25
N ASP A 17 -15.80 -10.96 21.36
CA ASP A 17 -16.94 -10.48 22.18
C ASP A 17 -17.86 -9.52 21.41
N ARG A 18 -17.35 -8.88 20.35
CA ARG A 18 -18.08 -8.01 19.42
C ARG A 18 -17.38 -7.99 18.05
N LEU A 19 -18.14 -7.81 16.97
CA LEU A 19 -17.55 -7.61 15.64
C LEU A 19 -16.63 -6.38 15.65
N PRO A 20 -15.33 -6.51 15.35
CA PRO A 20 -14.42 -5.37 15.29
C PRO A 20 -14.79 -4.47 14.10
N GLN A 21 -14.91 -3.17 14.35
CA GLN A 21 -15.13 -2.17 13.32
C GLN A 21 -13.85 -1.36 13.11
N LEU A 22 -13.32 -1.40 11.89
CA LEU A 22 -12.11 -0.69 11.49
C LEU A 22 -12.39 0.31 10.37
N THR A 23 -11.53 1.32 10.27
CA THR A 23 -11.44 2.20 9.10
C THR A 23 -9.98 2.39 8.70
N TYR A 24 -9.70 2.51 7.40
CA TYR A 24 -8.35 2.88 6.98
C TYR A 24 -8.04 4.28 7.49
N SER A 25 -6.89 4.40 8.14
CA SER A 25 -6.48 5.63 8.83
C SER A 25 -6.38 6.85 7.92
N ASN A 26 -6.19 6.65 6.60
CA ASN A 26 -6.15 7.72 5.60
C ASN A 26 -7.55 8.27 5.21
N PHE A 27 -8.64 7.58 5.56
CA PHE A 27 -10.01 8.07 5.34
C PHE A 27 -10.61 8.77 6.57
N LEU A 28 -9.95 8.69 7.73
CA LEU A 28 -10.45 9.29 8.96
C LEU A 28 -9.81 10.67 9.20
N PRO A 29 -10.60 11.75 9.35
CA PRO A 29 -10.06 13.06 9.72
C PRO A 29 -9.33 13.00 11.06
N ARG A 30 -8.05 13.40 11.06
CA ARG A 30 -7.16 13.35 12.23
C ARG A 30 -7.60 14.32 13.33
N GLY A 31 -7.14 14.05 14.56
CA GLY A 31 -7.33 14.94 15.71
C GLY A 31 -8.53 14.54 16.60
N SER A 32 -9.28 15.54 17.09
CA SER A 32 -10.34 15.31 18.07
C SER A 32 -11.50 14.45 17.55
N PHE A 33 -11.81 14.54 16.24
CA PHE A 33 -12.84 13.73 15.61
C PHE A 33 -12.44 12.25 15.56
N GLU A 34 -11.25 11.93 15.06
CA GLU A 34 -10.66 10.58 15.13
C GLU A 34 -10.68 10.06 16.58
N ARG A 35 -10.15 10.83 17.54
CA ARG A 35 -10.04 10.39 18.94
C ARG A 35 -11.42 10.07 19.53
N ARG A 36 -12.44 10.87 19.23
CA ARG A 36 -13.81 10.61 19.67
C ARG A 36 -14.33 9.27 19.12
N LEU A 37 -14.09 8.97 17.85
CA LEU A 37 -14.54 7.72 17.25
C LEU A 37 -13.77 6.51 17.78
N ARG A 38 -12.46 6.64 18.01
CA ARG A 38 -11.65 5.61 18.70
C ARG A 38 -12.18 5.30 20.10
N ASN A 39 -12.52 6.34 20.87
CA ASN A 39 -13.17 6.18 22.17
C ASN A 39 -14.57 5.53 22.09
N MET A 40 -15.19 5.52 20.91
CA MET A 40 -16.44 4.80 20.61
C MET A 40 -16.20 3.40 20.03
N ASP A 41 -14.98 2.86 20.17
CA ASP A 41 -14.59 1.51 19.76
C ASP A 41 -14.32 1.34 18.24
N LEU A 42 -14.16 2.44 17.49
CA LEU A 42 -13.67 2.39 16.11
C LEU A 42 -12.15 2.20 16.09
N GLY A 43 -11.66 1.08 15.58
CA GLY A 43 -10.24 0.86 15.41
C GLY A 43 -9.71 1.44 14.11
N LEU A 44 -8.40 1.68 14.09
CA LEU A 44 -7.68 2.10 12.88
C LEU A 44 -7.02 0.91 12.19
N ASP A 45 -7.08 0.90 10.87
CA ASP A 45 -6.21 0.10 10.00
C ASP A 45 -5.13 1.05 9.46
N LEU A 46 -3.91 0.86 9.96
CA LEU A 46 -2.71 1.54 9.48
C LEU A 46 -1.98 0.61 8.50
N ARG A 47 -1.30 1.20 7.53
CA ARG A 47 -0.44 0.44 6.60
C ARG A 47 1.00 0.83 6.83
N CYS A 48 1.84 -0.19 7.01
CA CYS A 48 3.28 -0.02 7.12
C CYS A 48 3.98 -1.07 6.24
N ALA A 49 5.08 -0.68 5.59
CA ALA A 49 6.00 -1.65 5.02
C ALA A 49 6.87 -2.23 6.14
N VAL A 50 7.03 -3.55 6.17
CA VAL A 50 7.88 -4.28 7.15
C VAL A 50 9.21 -4.73 6.54
N HIS A 51 9.48 -4.27 5.33
CA HIS A 51 10.68 -4.57 4.57
C HIS A 51 10.98 -3.43 3.60
N LYS A 52 12.26 -3.33 3.25
CA LYS A 52 12.73 -2.58 2.09
C LYS A 52 12.95 -3.55 0.94
N SER A 53 12.67 -3.08 -0.27
CA SER A 53 12.96 -3.81 -1.51
C SER A 53 13.93 -2.99 -2.36
N GLU A 54 14.97 -3.64 -2.86
CA GLU A 54 15.94 -3.04 -3.78
C GLU A 54 16.07 -3.94 -5.01
N SER A 55 16.05 -3.33 -6.20
CA SER A 55 16.28 -4.01 -7.49
C SER A 55 17.48 -3.35 -8.17
N PRO A 56 18.72 -3.81 -7.89
CA PRO A 56 19.95 -3.14 -8.29
C PRO A 56 20.13 -2.99 -9.80
N ASN A 57 19.54 -3.88 -10.60
CA ASN A 57 19.67 -3.88 -12.05
C ASN A 57 18.42 -3.32 -12.76
N VAL A 58 17.44 -2.83 -12.01
CA VAL A 58 16.20 -2.26 -12.55
C VAL A 58 16.20 -0.75 -12.37
N LYS A 59 16.05 0.00 -13.46
CA LYS A 59 15.90 1.46 -13.44
C LYS A 59 14.47 1.84 -13.80
N SER A 60 13.94 2.86 -13.14
CA SER A 60 12.65 3.46 -13.50
C SER A 60 12.85 4.89 -13.97
N GLU A 61 12.37 5.19 -15.17
CA GLU A 61 12.28 6.55 -15.70
C GLU A 61 10.82 6.94 -15.85
N THR A 62 10.47 8.11 -15.32
CA THR A 62 9.10 8.64 -15.40
C THR A 62 9.14 9.99 -16.10
N ARG A 63 8.23 10.19 -17.04
CA ARG A 63 8.00 11.48 -17.71
C ARG A 63 6.52 11.78 -17.83
N THR A 64 6.20 13.06 -17.94
CA THR A 64 4.81 13.52 -18.10
C THR A 64 4.59 14.06 -19.51
N GLU A 65 3.61 13.50 -20.20
CA GLU A 65 3.15 13.86 -21.54
C GLU A 65 1.70 14.35 -21.43
N GLY A 66 1.52 15.64 -21.12
CA GLY A 66 0.21 16.22 -20.87
C GLY A 66 -0.42 15.67 -19.59
N GLU A 67 -1.58 15.02 -19.71
CA GLU A 67 -2.26 14.34 -18.58
C GLU A 67 -1.78 12.89 -18.37
N ILE A 68 -0.81 12.42 -19.17
CA ILE A 68 -0.32 11.05 -19.11
C ILE A 68 1.07 11.03 -18.48
N GLU A 69 1.21 10.31 -17.39
CA GLU A 69 2.48 9.87 -16.86
C GLU A 69 2.90 8.58 -17.57
N VAL A 70 4.08 8.60 -18.20
CA VAL A 70 4.69 7.43 -18.85
C VAL A 70 5.84 6.95 -17.97
N LYS A 71 5.81 5.68 -17.58
CA LYS A 71 6.86 5.02 -16.80
C LYS A 71 7.51 3.93 -17.63
N ASP A 72 8.83 4.05 -17.82
CA ASP A 72 9.67 3.01 -18.41
C ASP A 72 10.45 2.31 -17.29
N THR A 73 10.30 0.99 -17.20
CA THR A 73 11.04 0.12 -16.28
C THR A 73 12.07 -0.64 -17.10
N ILE A 74 13.32 -0.23 -16.97
CA ILE A 74 14.44 -0.63 -17.82
C ILE A 74 15.24 -1.71 -17.09
N THR A 75 15.45 -2.83 -17.77
CA THR A 75 16.24 -3.97 -17.29
C THR A 75 17.25 -4.41 -18.35
N PRO A 76 18.22 -5.27 -18.03
CA PRO A 76 19.14 -5.84 -19.03
C PRO A 76 18.46 -6.71 -20.09
N VAL A 77 17.29 -7.28 -19.79
CA VAL A 77 16.57 -8.21 -20.69
C VAL A 77 15.44 -7.55 -21.48
N GLY A 78 15.13 -6.29 -21.20
CA GLY A 78 14.10 -5.52 -21.90
C GLY A 78 13.55 -4.36 -21.08
N THR A 79 12.58 -3.64 -21.66
CA THR A 79 11.95 -2.47 -21.04
C THR A 79 10.43 -2.63 -21.03
N LEU A 80 9.82 -2.54 -19.84
CA LEU A 80 8.37 -2.46 -19.70
C LEU A 80 7.93 -1.00 -19.69
N ARG A 81 6.92 -0.67 -20.48
CA ARG A 81 6.32 0.67 -20.51
C ARG A 81 4.90 0.63 -20.02
N SER A 82 4.58 1.49 -19.06
CA SER A 82 3.23 1.70 -18.59
C SER A 82 2.82 3.17 -18.72
N ARG A 83 1.51 3.42 -18.87
CA ARG A 83 0.95 4.77 -18.93
C ARG A 83 -0.19 4.93 -17.95
N ARG A 84 -0.17 6.05 -17.23
CA ARG A 84 -1.18 6.40 -16.23
C ARG A 84 -1.71 7.79 -16.51
N ARG A 85 -3.02 7.93 -16.64
CA ARG A 85 -3.66 9.25 -16.67
C ARG A 85 -3.70 9.81 -15.26
N THR A 86 -3.21 11.02 -15.07
CA THR A 86 -3.14 11.70 -13.76
C THR A 86 -4.14 12.85 -13.70
N ASN A 87 -4.29 13.47 -12.52
CA ASN A 87 -5.17 14.63 -12.28
C ASN A 87 -6.65 14.36 -12.57
N LEU A 88 -7.10 13.13 -12.32
CA LEU A 88 -8.52 12.80 -12.41
C LEU A 88 -9.31 13.58 -11.36
N THR A 89 -10.52 14.01 -11.74
CA THR A 89 -11.42 14.81 -10.90
C THR A 89 -12.63 14.01 -10.40
N PHE A 90 -12.93 12.88 -11.03
CA PHE A 90 -14.07 12.03 -10.65
C PHE A 90 -13.69 11.07 -9.50
N GLN A 91 -14.51 11.05 -8.45
CA GLN A 91 -14.38 10.25 -7.21
C GLN A 91 -13.15 10.50 -6.31
N ASN A 92 -12.01 10.94 -6.86
CA ASN A 92 -10.83 11.27 -6.08
C ASN A 92 -10.03 12.40 -6.76
N PRO A 93 -10.16 13.67 -6.33
CA PRO A 93 -9.36 14.78 -6.88
C PRO A 93 -7.86 14.51 -6.76
N GLY A 94 -7.15 14.55 -7.88
CA GLY A 94 -5.73 14.16 -7.94
C GLY A 94 -5.53 12.65 -8.14
N GLY A 95 -6.61 11.92 -8.40
CA GLY A 95 -6.57 10.50 -8.72
C GLY A 95 -5.88 10.20 -10.05
N SER A 96 -5.65 8.91 -10.28
CA SER A 96 -4.97 8.43 -11.47
C SER A 96 -5.54 7.10 -11.94
N TRP A 97 -5.48 6.82 -13.25
CA TRP A 97 -5.96 5.57 -13.83
C TRP A 97 -4.95 4.97 -14.80
N GLN A 98 -4.71 3.66 -14.72
CA GLN A 98 -3.82 2.96 -15.66
C GLN A 98 -4.50 2.89 -17.03
N VAL A 99 -3.89 3.53 -18.05
CA VAL A 99 -4.42 3.50 -19.43
C VAL A 99 -3.65 2.52 -20.32
N GLU A 100 -2.43 2.14 -19.94
CA GLU A 100 -1.64 1.11 -20.63
C GLU A 100 -0.86 0.30 -19.60
N HIS A 101 -1.11 -1.00 -19.50
CA HIS A 101 -0.41 -1.89 -18.58
C HIS A 101 1.03 -2.19 -19.06
N PRO A 102 1.98 -2.48 -18.15
CA PRO A 102 3.37 -2.74 -18.52
C PRO A 102 3.56 -4.00 -19.38
N VAL A 103 2.74 -5.04 -19.14
CA VAL A 103 2.75 -6.32 -19.87
C VAL A 103 1.67 -6.30 -20.94
N LYS A 104 2.05 -6.48 -22.20
CA LYS A 104 1.17 -6.53 -23.37
C LYS A 104 1.35 -7.82 -24.16
N THR A 105 2.54 -8.40 -24.10
CA THR A 105 2.88 -9.65 -24.80
C THR A 105 3.44 -10.69 -23.83
N VAL A 106 3.69 -11.89 -24.35
CA VAL A 106 4.27 -12.99 -23.56
C VAL A 106 5.75 -12.69 -23.25
N GLU A 107 6.46 -12.03 -24.16
CA GLU A 107 7.86 -11.62 -24.00
C GLU A 107 8.03 -10.62 -22.87
N ASP A 108 7.04 -9.75 -22.64
CA ASP A 108 7.04 -8.83 -21.49
C ASP A 108 7.06 -9.57 -20.14
N LEU A 109 6.61 -10.83 -20.09
CA LEU A 109 6.67 -11.64 -18.86
C LEU A 109 8.11 -12.01 -18.51
N GLU A 110 9.00 -12.17 -19.48
CA GLU A 110 10.42 -12.44 -19.21
C GLU A 110 11.07 -11.24 -18.52
N VAL A 111 10.74 -10.02 -18.98
CA VAL A 111 11.19 -8.77 -18.34
C VAL A 111 10.58 -8.62 -16.95
N LEU A 112 9.29 -8.96 -16.77
CA LEU A 112 8.64 -8.91 -15.46
C LEU A 112 9.26 -9.91 -14.47
N ASN A 113 9.53 -11.14 -14.90
CA ASN A 113 10.18 -12.14 -14.08
C ASN A 113 11.57 -11.69 -13.64
N TYR A 114 12.35 -11.09 -14.56
CA TYR A 114 13.64 -10.51 -14.20
C TYR A 114 13.53 -9.45 -13.09
N ILE A 115 12.53 -8.57 -13.15
CA ILE A 115 12.31 -7.55 -12.10
C ILE A 115 12.04 -8.21 -10.75
N ILE A 116 11.23 -9.28 -10.73
CA ILE A 116 10.90 -10.01 -9.51
C ILE A 116 12.12 -10.75 -8.95
N GLU A 117 12.92 -11.39 -9.80
CA GLU A 117 14.12 -12.13 -9.41
C GLU A 117 15.27 -11.22 -8.98
N ASP A 118 15.39 -10.03 -9.55
CA ASP A 118 16.37 -9.01 -9.15
C ASP A 118 16.01 -8.34 -7.81
N ALA A 119 14.75 -8.41 -7.38
CA ALA A 119 14.32 -7.80 -6.14
C ALA A 119 14.92 -8.53 -4.91
N SER A 120 15.68 -7.78 -4.13
CA SER A 120 16.18 -8.20 -2.83
C SER A 120 15.38 -7.52 -1.72
N TYR A 121 15.05 -8.29 -0.68
CA TYR A 121 14.25 -7.81 0.45
C TYR A 121 15.06 -7.80 1.73
N GLN A 122 15.05 -6.67 2.43
CA GLN A 122 15.68 -6.54 3.74
C GLN A 122 14.61 -6.21 4.78
N PRO A 123 14.59 -6.90 5.94
CA PRO A 123 13.66 -6.57 7.02
C PRO A 123 13.80 -5.12 7.47
N GLU A 124 12.68 -4.44 7.69
CA GLU A 124 12.62 -3.10 8.25
C GLU A 124 11.40 -2.99 9.18
N TYR A 125 11.60 -3.23 10.47
CA TYR A 125 10.50 -3.27 11.44
C TYR A 125 10.36 -1.99 12.27
N ASP A 126 11.33 -1.07 12.22
CA ASP A 126 11.35 0.10 13.10
C ASP A 126 10.08 0.96 12.97
N THR A 127 9.61 1.16 11.73
CA THR A 127 8.37 1.92 11.48
C THR A 127 7.16 1.18 12.02
N TYR A 128 7.10 -0.14 11.84
CA TYR A 128 6.02 -0.97 12.35
C TYR A 128 5.94 -0.93 13.88
N LEU A 129 7.07 -1.19 14.56
CA LEU A 129 7.15 -1.21 16.02
C LEU A 129 6.77 0.14 16.63
N ARG A 130 7.20 1.25 16.00
CA ARG A 130 6.80 2.59 16.42
C ARG A 130 5.30 2.79 16.27
N LEU A 131 4.72 2.47 15.11
CA LEU A 131 3.29 2.65 14.86
C LEU A 131 2.44 1.78 15.78
N GLU A 132 2.84 0.54 16.02
CA GLU A 132 2.17 -0.38 16.94
C GLU A 132 2.18 0.20 18.37
N SER A 133 3.34 0.69 18.82
CA SER A 133 3.48 1.33 20.13
C SER A 133 2.64 2.61 20.25
N GLU A 134 2.55 3.43 19.20
CA GLU A 134 1.76 4.67 19.19
C GLU A 134 0.24 4.41 19.12
N LEU A 135 -0.16 3.26 18.58
CA LEU A 135 -1.56 2.91 18.41
C LEU A 135 -2.19 2.44 19.72
N GLU A 136 -1.39 1.90 20.65
CA GLU A 136 -1.79 1.51 22.01
C GLU A 136 -3.04 0.60 22.04
N GLY A 137 -3.19 -0.27 21.03
CA GLY A 137 -4.31 -1.20 20.92
C GLY A 137 -5.60 -0.63 20.31
N ASP A 138 -5.62 0.65 19.89
CA ASP A 138 -6.75 1.29 19.18
C ASP A 138 -6.83 0.91 17.68
N GLY A 139 -6.32 -0.26 17.30
CA GLY A 139 -6.35 -0.75 15.93
C GLY A 139 -5.27 -1.78 15.62
N VAL A 140 -4.92 -1.87 14.34
CA VAL A 140 -3.86 -2.73 13.80
C VAL A 140 -3.00 -1.97 12.79
N VAL A 141 -1.76 -2.45 12.60
CA VAL A 141 -0.75 -1.91 11.66
C VAL A 141 -0.37 -2.97 10.64
#